data_AF-A0A6P7TG18-F1
#
_entry.id   AF-A0A6P7TG18-F1
#
_cell.length_a   1.000
_cell.length_b   1.000
_cell.length_c   1.000
_cell.angle_alpha   90.00
_cell.angle_beta   90.00
_cell.angle_gamma   90.00
#
_symmetry.space_group_name_H-M   'P 1'
#
loop_
_entity.id
_entity.type
_entity.pdbx_description
1 polymer ?
#
loop_
_entity_poly.entity_id
_entity_poly.type
_entity_poly.pdbx_seq_one_letter_code
_entity_poly.pdbx_strand_id
1 'polypeptide(L)'
;MTGVIKKTWDPWKMYDVSLKERKAMEERALMREKLKGEWQKKVTDPYKGTGGYIFDPQMQRFYSMRVTGFNYFKVSFKSVMVGLNFVVVPIAVFTYLIYKEREGQERKIRNGEIMYKDRHNKLI
;
A
#
# COMPACT_ATOMS: atom_id res chain seq x y z
N MET A 1 7.93 10.09 -0.21
CA MET A 1 7.04 11.24 -0.51
C MET A 1 7.06 11.46 -2.02
N THR A 2 6.20 10.76 -2.76
CA THR A 2 6.00 11.03 -4.19
C THR A 2 5.05 12.22 -4.29
N GLY A 3 5.59 13.40 -4.58
CA GLY A 3 4.79 14.58 -4.83
C GLY A 3 3.82 14.31 -5.97
N VAL A 4 2.52 14.27 -5.67
CA VAL A 4 1.49 14.27 -6.70
C VAL A 4 1.57 15.62 -7.37
N ILE A 5 2.15 15.68 -8.57
CA ILE A 5 2.07 16.86 -9.42
C ILE A 5 0.59 17.01 -9.78
N LYS A 6 -0.14 17.84 -9.03
CA LYS A 6 -1.47 18.26 -9.44
C LYS A 6 -1.29 18.97 -10.76
N LYS A 7 -1.93 18.47 -11.82
CA LYS A 7 -1.98 19.17 -13.10
C LYS A 7 -2.82 20.42 -12.87
N THR A 8 -2.16 21.52 -12.52
CA THR A 8 -2.81 22.82 -12.37
C THR A 8 -3.30 23.26 -13.74
N TRP A 9 -4.51 23.81 -13.80
CA TRP A 9 -4.98 24.45 -15.01
C TRP A 9 -4.09 25.68 -15.26
N ASP A 10 -3.17 25.55 -16.21
CA ASP A 10 -2.31 26.65 -16.68
C ASP A 10 -2.73 26.96 -18.13
N PRO A 11 -3.52 28.02 -18.35
CA PRO A 11 -4.11 28.31 -19.67
C PRO A 11 -3.04 28.63 -20.73
N TRP A 12 -1.85 29.05 -20.32
CA TRP A 12 -0.76 29.43 -21.23
C TRP A 12 0.03 28.22 -21.72
N LYS A 13 0.11 27.15 -20.92
CA LYS A 13 0.89 25.94 -21.26
C LYS A 13 0.07 24.81 -21.88
N MET A 14 -1.26 24.93 -21.91
CA MET A 14 -2.12 23.89 -22.49
C MET A 14 -2.11 23.86 -24.01
N TYR A 15 -1.88 25.00 -24.66
CA TYR A 15 -1.94 25.15 -26.11
C TYR A 15 -0.56 25.10 -26.76
N ASP A 16 0.50 25.51 -26.05
CA ASP A 16 1.88 25.49 -26.51
C ASP A 16 2.55 24.12 -26.31
N VAL A 17 1.90 23.08 -26.84
CA VAL A 17 2.34 21.69 -26.69
C VAL A 17 3.33 21.33 -27.80
N SER A 18 4.46 20.71 -27.45
CA SER A 18 5.40 20.20 -28.45
C SER A 18 4.73 19.16 -29.36
N LEU A 19 5.11 19.09 -30.64
CA LEU A 19 4.59 18.07 -31.58
C LEU A 19 4.69 16.64 -31.01
N LYS A 20 5.76 16.34 -30.25
CA LYS A 20 5.96 15.05 -29.59
C LYS A 20 4.90 14.78 -28.51
N GLU A 21 4.63 15.78 -27.69
CA GLU A 21 3.63 15.68 -26.62
C GLU A 21 2.21 15.60 -27.19
N ARG A 22 1.94 16.33 -28.28
CA ARG A 22 0.66 16.26 -29.00
C ARG A 22 0.40 14.86 -29.53
N LYS A 23 1.39 14.25 -30.22
CA LYS A 23 1.31 12.86 -30.68
C LYS A 23 1.06 11.88 -29.52
N ALA A 24 1.78 12.02 -28.41
CA ALA A 24 1.58 11.17 -27.24
C ALA A 24 0.17 11.34 -26.62
N MET A 25 -0.42 12.54 -26.66
CA MET A 25 -1.80 12.76 -26.21
C MET A 25 -2.82 12.15 -27.16
N GLU A 26 -2.62 12.28 -28.47
CA GLU A 26 -3.46 11.66 -29.50
C GLU A 26 -3.44 10.13 -29.37
N GLU A 27 -2.26 9.52 -29.22
CA GLU A 27 -2.10 8.07 -29.00
C GLU A 27 -2.83 7.60 -27.72
N ARG A 28 -2.73 8.34 -26.61
CA ARG A 28 -3.46 8.03 -25.37
C ARG A 28 -4.97 8.21 -25.52
N ALA A 29 -5.42 9.21 -26.28
CA ALA A 29 -6.84 9.41 -26.57
C ALA A 29 -7.38 8.23 -27.38
N LEU A 30 -6.68 7.85 -28.45
CA LEU A 30 -7.03 6.72 -29.30
C LEU A 30 -7.08 5.39 -28.52
N MET A 31 -6.11 5.14 -27.64
CA MET A 31 -6.14 3.96 -26.76
C MET A 31 -7.36 3.95 -25.83
N ARG A 32 -7.70 5.10 -25.23
CA ARG A 32 -8.89 5.21 -24.36
C ARG A 32 -10.19 5.01 -25.11
N GLU A 33 -10.31 5.59 -26.30
CA GLU A 33 -11.49 5.43 -27.16
C GLU A 33 -11.68 3.98 -27.58
N LYS A 34 -10.60 3.28 -27.94
CA LYS A 34 -10.64 1.85 -28.25
C LYS A 34 -11.15 1.02 -27.06
N LEU A 35 -10.58 1.20 -25.87
CA LEU A 35 -11.00 0.48 -24.66
C LEU A 35 -12.44 0.81 -24.27
N LYS A 36 -12.85 2.08 -24.40
CA LYS A 36 -14.23 2.50 -24.16
C LYS A 36 -15.20 1.86 -25.15
N GLY A 37 -14.84 1.79 -26.42
CA GLY A 37 -15.65 1.12 -27.45
C GLY A 37 -15.81 -0.38 -27.18
N GLU A 38 -14.73 -1.07 -26.79
CA GLU A 38 -14.78 -2.47 -26.36
C GLU A 38 -15.69 -2.68 -25.14
N TRP A 39 -15.60 -1.79 -24.15
CA TRP A 39 -16.45 -1.84 -22.95
C TRP A 39 -17.92 -1.61 -23.28
N GLN A 40 -18.23 -0.59 -24.08
CA GLN A 40 -19.60 -0.29 -24.50
C GLN A 40 -20.22 -1.50 -25.19
N LYS A 41 -19.52 -2.14 -26.14
CA LYS A 41 -20.00 -3.36 -26.81
C LYS A 41 -20.38 -4.46 -25.82
N LYS A 42 -19.55 -4.73 -24.82
CA LYS A 42 -19.79 -5.76 -23.79
C LYS A 42 -20.95 -5.40 -22.86
N VAL A 43 -21.10 -4.12 -22.53
CA VAL A 43 -22.16 -3.65 -21.62
C VAL A 43 -23.51 -3.59 -22.32
N THR A 44 -23.56 -3.16 -23.58
CA THR A 44 -24.81 -3.00 -24.33
C THR A 44 -25.33 -4.30 -24.93
N ASP A 45 -24.53 -5.37 -24.93
CA ASP A 45 -24.94 -6.68 -25.43
C ASP A 45 -26.14 -7.23 -24.63
N PRO A 46 -27.31 -7.47 -25.26
CA PRO A 46 -28.49 -8.02 -24.59
C PRO A 46 -28.35 -9.51 -24.26
N TYR A 47 -27.40 -10.23 -24.87
CA TYR A 47 -27.16 -11.66 -24.65
C TYR A 47 -25.98 -11.93 -23.71
N LYS A 48 -25.46 -10.90 -23.02
CA LYS A 48 -24.57 -11.10 -21.86
C LYS A 48 -25.36 -11.87 -20.81
N GLY A 49 -25.03 -13.15 -20.60
CA GLY A 49 -25.84 -14.07 -19.79
C GLY A 49 -26.37 -13.49 -18.47
N THR A 50 -27.54 -13.94 -18.04
CA THR A 50 -28.24 -13.51 -16.82
C THR A 50 -27.32 -13.53 -15.60
N GLY A 51 -26.83 -12.35 -15.19
CA GLY A 51 -26.24 -12.13 -13.87
C GLY A 51 -24.71 -12.27 -13.74
N GLY A 52 -23.93 -12.18 -14.82
CA GLY A 52 -22.46 -12.23 -14.73
C GLY A 52 -21.78 -10.86 -14.68
N TYR A 53 -20.77 -10.70 -13.82
CA TYR A 53 -19.81 -9.58 -13.91
C TYR A 53 -19.05 -9.64 -15.24
N ILE A 54 -18.87 -8.49 -15.92
CA ILE A 54 -18.04 -8.43 -17.13
C ILE A 54 -16.58 -8.59 -16.72
N PHE A 55 -15.94 -9.63 -17.24
CA PHE A 55 -14.53 -9.86 -17.00
C PHE A 55 -13.65 -8.76 -17.63
N ASP A 56 -12.86 -8.07 -16.79
CA ASP A 56 -11.83 -7.14 -17.23
C ASP A 56 -10.42 -7.76 -17.12
N PRO A 57 -9.73 -8.01 -18.25
CA PRO A 57 -8.38 -8.55 -18.23
C PRO A 57 -7.36 -7.63 -17.54
N GLN A 58 -7.57 -6.31 -17.51
CA GLN A 58 -6.65 -5.39 -16.87
C GLN A 58 -6.72 -5.52 -15.34
N MET A 59 -7.92 -5.66 -14.79
CA MET A 59 -8.10 -5.95 -13.37
C MET A 59 -7.48 -7.29 -13.00
N GLN A 60 -7.70 -8.34 -13.79
CA GLN A 60 -7.06 -9.64 -13.54
C GLN A 60 -5.53 -9.52 -13.52
N ARG A 61 -4.93 -8.80 -14.46
CA ARG A 61 -3.47 -8.59 -14.52
C ARG A 61 -2.95 -7.84 -13.30
N PHE A 62 -3.69 -6.83 -12.84
CA PHE A 62 -3.33 -6.10 -11.62
C PHE A 62 -3.36 -7.01 -10.40
N TYR A 63 -4.41 -7.81 -10.24
CA TYR A 63 -4.50 -8.79 -9.15
C TYR A 63 -3.42 -9.87 -9.25
N SER A 64 -3.19 -10.42 -10.44
CA SER A 64 -2.15 -11.43 -10.64
C SER A 64 -0.77 -10.88 -10.28
N MET A 65 -0.45 -9.65 -10.68
CA MET A 65 0.80 -8.98 -10.30
C MET A 65 0.99 -8.89 -8.79
N ARG A 66 -0.07 -8.59 -8.02
CA ARG A 66 0.01 -8.50 -6.56
C ARG A 66 0.22 -9.88 -5.92
N VAL A 67 -0.46 -10.90 -6.43
CA VAL A 67 -0.36 -12.28 -5.91
C VAL A 67 1.01 -12.88 -6.24
N THR A 68 1.53 -12.66 -7.45
CA THR A 68 2.82 -13.20 -7.90
C THR A 68 4.02 -12.36 -7.45
N GLY A 69 3.84 -11.41 -6.53
CA GLY A 69 4.91 -10.49 -6.11
C GLY A 69 6.16 -11.20 -5.58
N PHE A 70 5.98 -12.35 -4.91
CA PHE A 70 7.09 -13.16 -4.40
C PHE A 70 7.99 -13.73 -5.51
N ASN A 71 7.41 -14.17 -6.63
CA ASN A 71 8.17 -14.76 -7.74
C ASN A 71 9.15 -13.77 -8.39
N TYR A 72 8.88 -12.48 -8.30
CA TYR A 72 9.69 -11.40 -8.87
C TYR A 72 10.50 -10.64 -7.80
N PHE A 73 10.46 -11.10 -6.55
CA PHE A 73 11.19 -10.46 -5.47
C PHE A 73 12.70 -10.63 -5.65
N LYS A 74 13.44 -9.52 -5.60
CA LYS A 74 14.90 -9.51 -5.64
C LYS A 74 15.44 -8.93 -4.35
N VAL A 75 16.25 -9.72 -3.64
CA VAL A 75 16.92 -9.28 -2.42
C VAL A 75 17.88 -8.15 -2.79
N SER A 76 17.67 -6.97 -2.21
CA SER A 76 18.51 -5.80 -2.37
C SER A 76 18.74 -5.16 -1.00
N PHE A 77 19.78 -4.34 -0.87
CA PHE A 77 20.09 -3.67 0.40
C PHE A 77 18.89 -2.86 0.94
N LYS A 78 18.20 -2.14 0.05
CA LYS A 78 16.98 -1.40 0.41
C LYS A 78 15.88 -2.32 0.94
N SER A 79 15.67 -3.47 0.30
CA SER A 79 14.67 -4.45 0.74
C SER A 79 14.99 -5.03 2.11
N VAL A 80 16.26 -5.33 2.38
CA VAL A 80 16.70 -5.84 3.69
C VAL A 80 16.52 -4.76 4.76
N MET A 81 16.90 -3.52 4.48
CA MET A 81 16.73 -2.41 5.42
C MET A 81 15.27 -2.16 5.78
N VAL A 82 14.36 -2.27 4.79
CA VAL A 82 12.91 -2.20 5.03
C VAL A 82 12.47 -3.36 5.94
N GLY A 83 12.88 -4.59 5.65
CA GLY A 83 12.56 -5.75 6.50
C GLY A 83 13.06 -5.57 7.95
N LEU A 84 14.31 -5.12 8.13
CA LEU A 84 14.90 -4.90 9.45
C LEU A 84 14.16 -3.80 10.22
N ASN A 85 13.87 -2.66 9.58
CA ASN A 85 13.21 -1.53 10.23
C ASN A 85 11.75 -1.79 10.57
N PHE A 86 11.03 -2.56 9.77
CA PHE A 86 9.59 -2.80 10.00
C PHE A 86 9.28 -4.10 10.76
N VAL A 87 10.24 -5.02 10.84
CA VAL A 87 10.06 -6.29 11.57
C VAL A 87 10.93 -6.33 12.82
N VAL A 88 12.25 -6.19 12.67
CA VAL A 88 13.20 -6.41 13.78
C VAL A 88 13.15 -5.27 14.79
N VAL A 89 13.13 -4.02 14.32
CA VAL A 89 13.14 -2.84 15.21
C VAL A 89 11.89 -2.79 16.11
N PRO A 90 10.64 -2.93 15.62
CA PRO A 90 9.48 -2.93 16.50
C PRO A 90 9.53 -4.04 17.55
N ILE A 91 9.93 -5.26 17.15
CA ILE A 91 10.06 -6.38 18.09
C ILE A 91 11.08 -6.07 19.18
N ALA A 92 12.26 -5.54 18.82
CA ALA A 92 13.28 -5.17 19.77
C ALA A 92 12.81 -4.04 20.72
N VAL A 93 12.13 -3.03 20.17
CA VAL A 93 11.58 -1.91 20.96
C VAL A 93 10.52 -2.40 21.96
N PHE A 94 9.54 -3.19 21.51
CA PHE A 94 8.52 -3.74 22.40
C PHE A 94 9.12 -4.63 23.49
N THR A 95 10.07 -5.49 23.12
CA THR A 95 10.75 -6.37 24.08
C THR A 95 11.48 -5.56 25.15
N TYR A 96 12.21 -4.51 24.74
CA TYR A 96 12.91 -3.63 25.67
C TYR A 96 11.97 -2.84 26.59
N LEU A 97 10.87 -2.31 26.05
CA LEU A 97 9.87 -1.57 26.84
C LEU A 97 9.23 -2.47 27.90
N ILE A 98 8.80 -3.67 27.53
CA ILE A 98 8.21 -4.65 28.45
C ILE A 98 9.23 -5.06 29.53
N TYR A 99 10.48 -5.33 29.13
CA TYR A 99 11.53 -5.68 30.07
C TYR A 99 11.78 -4.56 31.09
N LYS A 100 11.91 -3.32 30.62
CA LYS A 100 12.17 -2.15 31.46
C LYS A 100 11.02 -1.87 32.42
N GLU A 101 9.78 -2.04 31.96
CA GLU A 101 8.60 -1.92 32.82
C GLU A 101 8.61 -2.99 33.92
N ARG A 102 8.88 -4.25 33.55
CA ARG A 102 8.93 -5.37 34.51
C ARG A 102 10.00 -5.17 35.59
N GLU A 103 11.22 -4.85 35.19
CA GLU A 103 12.31 -4.56 36.13
C GLU A 103 12.01 -3.35 37.02
N GLY A 104 11.37 -2.32 36.46
CA GLY A 104 10.91 -1.16 37.21
C GLY A 104 9.87 -1.51 38.29
N GLN A 105 8.91 -2.37 37.96
CA GLN A 105 7.90 -2.85 38.91
C GLN A 105 8.51 -3.74 39.99
N GLU A 106 9.37 -4.70 39.61
CA GLU A 106 10.07 -5.58 40.55
C GLU A 106 10.94 -4.79 41.54
N ARG A 107 11.62 -3.73 41.07
CA ARG A 107 12.40 -2.85 41.94
C ARG A 107 11.53 -2.11 42.96
N LYS A 108 10.41 -1.53 42.54
CA LYS A 108 9.45 -0.85 43.43
C LYS A 108 8.87 -1.81 44.48
N ILE A 109 8.59 -3.04 44.07
CA ILE A 109 8.12 -4.12 44.96
C ILE A 109 9.19 -4.44 46.02
N ARG A 110 10.46 -4.59 45.61
CA ARG A 110 11.58 -4.91 46.52
C ARG A 110 11.91 -3.77 47.49
N ASN A 111 11.77 -2.52 47.06
CA ASN A 111 11.96 -1.34 47.90
C ASN A 111 10.80 -1.10 48.88
N GLY A 112 9.66 -1.79 48.73
CA GLY A 112 8.46 -1.57 49.54
C GLY A 112 7.64 -0.34 49.16
N GLU A 113 7.89 0.27 48.01
CA GLU A 113 7.15 1.44 47.51
C GLU A 113 5.70 1.10 47.12
N ILE A 114 5.44 -0.17 46.78
CA ILE A 114 4.11 -0.66 46.39
C ILE A 114 3.54 -1.58 47.46
N MET A 115 2.40 -1.19 48.02
CA MET A 115 1.62 -2.01 48.96
C MET A 115 1.14 -3.30 48.28
N TYR A 116 1.08 -4.41 49.01
CA TYR A 116 0.68 -5.72 48.47
C TYR A 116 -0.71 -5.70 47.82
N LYS A 117 -1.65 -4.91 48.35
CA LYS A 117 -3.00 -4.75 47.80
C LYS A 117 -3.04 -4.17 46.38
N ASP A 118 -2.06 -3.33 46.04
CA ASP A 118 -1.98 -2.57 44.78
C ASP A 118 -1.11 -3.27 43.73
N ARG A 119 -0.53 -4.44 44.06
CA ARG A 119 0.22 -5.25 43.10
C ARG A 119 -0.73 -5.88 42.09
N HIS A 120 -0.39 -5.78 40.80
CA HIS A 120 -1.13 -6.42 39.73
C HIS A 120 -1.00 -7.96 39.80
N ASN A 121 0.19 -8.44 40.14
CA ASN A 121 0.48 -9.86 40.32
C ASN A 121 0.56 -10.16 41.82
N LYS A 122 -0.48 -10.80 42.36
CA LYS A 122 -0.61 -11.07 43.81
C LYS A 122 -0.17 -12.48 44.19
N LEU A 123 -0.28 -13.43 43.25
CA LEU A 123 -0.21 -14.88 43.51
C LEU A 123 1.02 -15.56 42.88
N ILE A 124 1.90 -14.78 42.24
CA ILE A 124 3.11 -15.24 41.56
C ILE A 124 4.26 -14.36 42.03
#